data_AF-V2WC14-F1
#
_entry.id   AF-V2WC14-F1
#
_cell.length_a   1.000
_cell.length_b   1.000
_cell.length_c   1.000
_cell.angle_alpha   90.00
_cell.angle_beta   90.00
_cell.angle_gamma   90.00
#
_symmetry.space_group_name_H-M   'P 1'
#
loop_
_entity.id
_entity.type
_entity.pdbx_description
1 polymer ?
#
loop_
_entity_poly.entity_id
_entity_poly.type
_entity_poly.pdbx_seq_one_letter_code
_entity_poly.pdbx_strand_id
1 'polypeptide(L)' 'MIKDKLIYSIKQFIDKKDISIKNAQRIEVLLDDLKSEEELINNMILILASYVCGGGEYMYDEDEVILELKKILIFLNDA' A
#
# COMPACT_ATOMS: atom_id res chain seq x y z
N MET A 1 -13.85 10.72 0.57
CA MET A 1 -13.38 10.48 1.96
C MET A 1 -11.94 9.96 1.94
N ILE A 2 -11.24 9.86 3.07
CA ILE A 2 -9.84 9.34 3.14
C ILE A 2 -9.76 7.94 2.51
N LYS A 3 -10.72 7.06 2.85
CA LYS A 3 -10.86 5.71 2.30
C LYS A 3 -10.92 5.66 0.76
N ASP A 4 -11.67 6.55 0.11
CA ASP A 4 -11.74 6.60 -1.36
C ASP A 4 -10.40 6.97 -2.00
N LYS A 5 -9.68 7.93 -1.38
CA LYS A 5 -8.34 8.35 -1.85
C LYS A 5 -7.33 7.22 -1.69
N LEU A 6 -7.42 6.48 -0.59
CA LEU A 6 -6.59 5.30 -0.32
C LEU A 6 -6.87 4.21 -1.36
N ILE A 7 -8.13 3.78 -1.50
CA ILE A 7 -8.54 2.76 -2.48
C ILE A 7 -8.11 3.15 -3.90
N TYR A 8 -8.27 4.42 -4.28
CA TYR A 8 -7.80 4.91 -5.58
C TYR A 8 -6.29 4.73 -5.75
N SER A 9 -5.49 5.18 -4.77
CA SER A 9 -4.03 5.12 -4.82
C SER A 9 -3.52 3.67 -4.87
N ILE A 10 -4.13 2.78 -4.08
CA ILE A 10 -3.88 1.33 -4.08
C ILE A 10 -4.17 0.73 -5.46
N LYS A 11 -5.32 1.05 -6.07
CA LYS A 11 -5.68 0.55 -7.40
C LYS A 11 -4.70 1.02 -8.49
N GLN A 12 -4.24 2.28 -8.44
CA GLN A 12 -3.22 2.76 -9.38
C GLN A 12 -1.90 1.98 -9.25
N PHE A 13 -1.51 1.60 -8.03
CA PHE A 13 -0.31 0.80 -7.79
C PHE A 13 -0.49 -0.63 -8.30
N ILE A 14 -1.60 -1.29 -7.94
CA ILE A 14 -1.93 -2.67 -8.37
C ILE A 14 -2.01 -2.79 -9.89
N ASP A 15 -2.61 -1.80 -10.57
CA ASP A 15 -2.71 -1.75 -12.02
C ASP A 15 -1.38 -1.37 -12.72
N LYS A 16 -0.30 -1.17 -11.95
CA LYS A 16 1.00 -0.66 -12.39
C LYS A 16 0.93 0.69 -13.13
N LYS A 17 -0.11 1.49 -12.88
CA LYS A 17 -0.28 2.85 -13.46
C LYS A 17 0.55 3.89 -12.73
N ASP A 18 0.75 3.72 -11.43
CA ASP A 18 1.61 4.56 -10.60
C ASP A 18 2.27 3.71 -9.50
N ILE A 19 3.42 3.12 -9.82
CA ILE A 19 4.28 2.40 -8.88
C ILE A 19 5.36 3.31 -8.28
N SER A 20 5.21 4.63 -8.39
CA SER A 20 6.24 5.53 -7.88
C SER A 20 6.35 5.43 -6.35
N ILE A 21 7.55 5.67 -5.82
CA ILE A 21 7.79 5.83 -4.38
C ILE A 21 6.83 6.89 -3.79
N LYS A 22 6.51 7.94 -4.55
CA LYS A 22 5.56 8.97 -4.15
C LYS A 22 4.15 8.41 -3.92
N ASN A 23 3.69 7.49 -4.77
CA ASN A 23 2.40 6.83 -4.56
C ASN A 23 2.45 5.86 -3.38
N ALA A 24 3.54 5.11 -3.21
CA ALA A 24 3.73 4.24 -2.04
C ALA A 24 3.66 5.02 -0.72
N GLN A 25 4.43 6.11 -0.60
CA GLN A 25 4.41 7.01 0.57
C GLN A 25 3.02 7.63 0.80
N ARG A 26 2.31 7.96 -0.27
CA ARG A 26 0.93 8.45 -0.16
C ARG A 26 0.00 7.38 0.42
N ILE A 27 0.13 6.12 -0.01
CA ILE A 27 -0.66 5.01 0.53
C ILE A 27 -0.32 4.81 2.01
N GLU A 28 0.96 4.84 2.37
CA GLU A 28 1.46 4.70 3.74
C GLU A 28 0.82 5.72 4.67
N VAL A 29 0.89 7.02 4.34
CA VAL A 29 0.28 8.09 5.14
C VAL A 29 -1.23 7.91 5.25
N LEU A 30 -1.91 7.54 4.16
CA LEU A 30 -3.35 7.34 4.17
C LEU A 30 -3.77 6.12 5.00
N LEU A 31 -2.92 5.10 5.13
CA LEU A 31 -3.16 3.95 6.00
C LEU A 31 -2.97 4.33 7.47
N ASP A 32 -1.91 5.07 7.79
CA ASP A 32 -1.65 5.57 9.15
C ASP A 32 -2.78 6.50 9.64
N ASP A 33 -3.30 7.35 8.74
CA ASP A 33 -4.46 8.23 8.99
C ASP A 33 -5.75 7.47 9.35
N LEU A 34 -5.89 6.18 8.99
CA LEU A 34 -7.04 5.38 9.41
C LEU A 34 -7.01 5.07 10.91
N LYS A 35 -5.86 5.21 11.58
CA LYS A 35 -5.66 4.89 13.00
C LYS A 35 -6.21 3.50 13.36
N SER A 36 -6.03 2.54 12.44
CA SER A 36 -6.47 1.17 12.62
C SER A 36 -5.49 0.41 13.53
N GLU A 37 -6.02 -0.38 14.46
CA GLU A 37 -5.20 -1.28 15.29
C GLU A 37 -4.96 -2.64 14.62
N GLU A 38 -5.48 -2.85 13.40
CA GLU A 38 -5.34 -4.10 12.67
C GLU A 38 -3.89 -4.34 12.27
N GLU A 39 -3.35 -5.50 12.67
CA GLU A 39 -1.96 -5.89 12.38
C GLU A 39 -1.67 -5.88 10.87
N LEU A 40 -2.66 -6.24 10.05
CA LEU A 40 -2.57 -6.20 8.59
C LEU A 40 -2.24 -4.78 8.07
N ILE A 41 -2.85 -3.74 8.64
CA ILE A 41 -2.61 -2.34 8.26
C ILE A 41 -1.20 -1.92 8.69
N ASN A 42 -0.81 -2.23 9.92
CA ASN A 42 0.50 -1.90 10.47
C ASN A 42 1.64 -2.56 9.67
N ASN A 43 1.48 -3.83 9.30
CA ASN A 43 2.45 -4.55 8.47
C ASN A 43 2.57 -3.91 7.09
N MET A 44 1.47 -3.49 6.47
CA MET A 44 1.50 -2.83 5.17
C MET A 44 2.27 -1.50 5.21
N ILE A 45 2.09 -0.70 6.27
CA ILE A 45 2.83 0.56 6.44
C ILE A 45 4.35 0.29 6.45
N LEU A 46 4.81 -0.72 7.18
CA LEU A 46 6.23 -1.10 7.22
C LEU A 46 6.76 -1.56 5.86
N ILE A 47 5.95 -2.30 5.11
CA ILE A 47 6.29 -2.76 3.76
C ILE A 47 6.43 -1.57 2.81
N LEU A 48 5.50 -0.61 2.86
CA LEU A 48 5.56 0.61 2.02
C LEU A 48 6.76 1.49 2.36
N ALA A 49 7.11 1.60 3.65
CA ALA A 49 8.30 2.33 4.09
C ALA A 49 9.60 1.68 3.57
N SER A 50 9.57 0.37 3.29
CA SER A 50 10.69 -0.43 2.79
C SER A 50 10.65 -0.63 1.26
N TYR A 51 9.69 -0.03 0.56
CA TYR A 51 9.52 -0.18 -0.88
C TYR A 51 10.55 0.63 -1.68
N VAL A 52 11.15 0.00 -2.68
CA VAL A 52 11.99 0.65 -3.69
C VAL A 52 11.57 0.21 -5.08
N CYS A 53 11.31 1.16 -5.97
CA CYS A 53 10.94 0.87 -7.36
C CYS A 53 12.11 0.19 -8.11
N GLY A 54 11.87 -0.99 -8.69
CA GLY A 54 12.93 -1.83 -9.25
C GLY A 54 13.87 -2.41 -8.19
N GLY A 55 13.38 -2.53 -6.94
CA GLY A 55 14.03 -3.19 -5.81
C GLY A 55 14.14 -4.72 -5.98
N GLY A 56 14.13 -5.47 -4.88
CA GLY A 56 14.27 -6.93 -4.88
C GLY A 56 15.10 -7.44 -3.71
N GLU A 57 16.23 -8.08 -3.98
CA GLU A 57 17.08 -8.89 -3.08
C GLU A 57 17.23 -8.42 -1.60
N TYR A 58 17.05 -7.13 -1.30
CA TYR A 58 17.12 -6.54 0.04
C TYR A 58 15.95 -5.62 0.43
N MET A 59 15.07 -5.24 -0.51
CA MET A 59 13.99 -4.26 -0.32
C MET A 59 12.79 -4.67 -1.17
N TYR A 60 11.57 -4.43 -0.68
CA TYR A 60 10.37 -4.83 -1.40
C TYR A 60 10.31 -4.22 -2.80
N ASP A 61 10.09 -5.08 -3.80
CA ASP A 61 9.81 -4.66 -5.17
C ASP A 61 8.31 -4.40 -5.39
N GLU A 62 7.94 -3.95 -6.59
CA GLU A 62 6.55 -3.64 -6.90
C GLU A 62 5.63 -4.87 -6.87
N ASP A 63 6.10 -6.04 -7.25
CA ASP A 63 5.27 -7.24 -7.32
C ASP A 63 4.97 -7.77 -5.92
N GLU A 64 5.94 -7.73 -5.01
CA GLU A 64 5.75 -8.05 -3.60
C GLU A 64 4.79 -7.06 -2.92
N VAL A 65 4.97 -5.75 -3.14
CA VAL A 65 4.05 -4.73 -2.61
C VAL A 65 2.64 -4.91 -3.16
N ILE A 66 2.48 -5.24 -4.45
CA ILE A 66 1.18 -5.49 -5.07
C ILE A 66 0.45 -6.67 -4.41
N LEU A 67 1.16 -7.75 -4.07
CA LEU A 67 0.55 -8.90 -3.40
C LEU A 67 -0.04 -8.51 -2.03
N GLU A 68 0.66 -7.71 -1.25
CA GLU A 68 0.20 -7.27 0.06
C GLU A 68 -0.92 -6.22 -0.05
N LEU A 69 -0.80 -5.27 -0.99
CA LEU A 69 -1.85 -4.28 -1.26
C LEU A 69 -3.19 -4.89 -1.69
N LYS A 70 -3.19 -6.06 -2.34
CA LYS A 70 -4.42 -6.79 -2.65
C LYS A 70 -5.17 -7.25 -1.40
N LYS A 71 -4.45 -7.68 -0.36
CA LYS A 71 -5.05 -8.08 0.92
C LYS A 71 -5.70 -6.88 1.60
N ILE A 72 -5.01 -5.74 1.59
CA ILE A 72 -5.52 -4.46 2.12
C ILE A 72 -6.77 -4.03 1.36
N LEU A 73 -6.76 -4.15 0.02
CA LEU A 73 -7.92 -3.79 -0.78
C LEU A 73 -9.15 -4.65 -0.46
N ILE A 74 -8.98 -5.96 -0.24
CA ILE A 74 -10.07 -6.86 0.19
C ILE A 74 -10.60 -6.41 1.56
N PHE A 75 -9.71 -6.25 2.54
CA PHE A 75 -10.07 -5.79 3.88
C PHE A 75 -10.86 -4.47 3.87
N LEU A 76 -10.41 -3.48 3.09
CA LEU A 76 -11.09 -2.19 2.98
C LEU A 76 -12.47 -2.27 2.30
N ASN A 77 -12.75 -3.29 1.49
CA ASN A 77 -14.07 -3.45 0.86
C ASN A 77 -15.03 -4.25 1.75
N ASP A 78 -14.51 -5.11 2.63
CA ASP A 78 -15.30 -5.92 3.55
C ASP A 78 -15.62 -5.20 4.88
N ALA A 79 -14.82 -4.18 5.24
CA ALA A 79 -15.01 -3.30 6.40
C ALA A 79 -15.86 -2.05 6.08
#